data_AF-A0A645D019-F1
#
_entry.id   AF-A0A645D019-F1
#
_cell.length_a   1.000
_cell.length_b   1.000
_cell.length_c   1.000
_cell.angle_alpha   90.00
_cell.angle_beta   90.00
_cell.angle_gamma   90.00
#
_symmetry.space_group_name_H-M   'P 1'
#
loop_
_entity.id
_entity.type
_entity.pdbx_description
1 polymer ?
#
loop_
_entity_poly.entity_id
_entity_poly.type
_entity_poly.pdbx_seq_one_letter_code
_entity_poly.pdbx_strand_id
1 'polypeptide(L)'
;MPAQVKRGALLLTVSTGGKSPVMAKRLRQELAQQYGEEYGEYLDMVDKVRQELKQRVATSKQRELFWRKTIDENVLALLRQGRIEEAEAMICHAASSIGIES
;
A
#
# COMPACT_ATOMS: atom_id res chain seq x y z
N MET A 1 13.13 -15.27 -17.50
CA MET A 1 12.91 -14.73 -16.14
C MET A 1 11.97 -13.53 -16.26
N PRO A 2 10.86 -13.46 -15.50
CA PRO A 2 9.94 -12.32 -15.57
C PRO A 2 10.63 -11.05 -15.05
N ALA A 3 10.17 -9.90 -15.52
CA ALA A 3 10.71 -8.60 -15.12
C ALA A 3 10.03 -8.16 -13.82
N GLN A 4 10.81 -7.75 -12.81
CA GLN A 4 10.28 -7.47 -11.46
C GLN A 4 10.69 -6.09 -10.95
N VAL A 5 9.82 -5.48 -10.15
CA VAL A 5 10.07 -4.28 -9.35
C VAL A 5 9.71 -4.61 -7.90
N LYS A 6 10.61 -4.34 -6.95
CA LYS A 6 10.41 -4.61 -5.53
C LYS A 6 10.61 -3.33 -4.72
N ARG A 7 9.68 -3.03 -3.81
CA ARG A 7 9.69 -1.91 -2.85
C ARG A 7 9.25 -2.44 -1.49
N GLY A 8 10.20 -2.75 -0.60
CA GLY A 8 9.88 -3.46 0.65
C GLY A 8 9.03 -4.73 0.40
N ALA A 9 7.82 -4.76 0.95
CA ALA A 9 6.83 -5.84 0.78
C ALA A 9 6.08 -5.83 -0.57
N LEU A 10 6.12 -4.74 -1.34
CA LEU A 10 5.52 -4.67 -2.67
C LEU A 10 6.40 -5.39 -3.71
N LEU A 11 5.79 -6.31 -4.46
CA LEU A 11 6.40 -6.96 -5.61
C LEU A 11 5.49 -6.82 -6.84
N LEU A 12 5.95 -6.10 -7.85
CA LEU A 12 5.30 -6.02 -9.16
C LEU A 12 6.06 -6.92 -10.13
N THR A 13 5.33 -7.80 -10.83
CA THR A 13 5.91 -8.73 -11.82
C THR A 13 5.25 -8.55 -13.17
N VAL A 14 6.06 -8.43 -14.21
CA VAL A 14 5.63 -8.37 -15.62
C VAL A 14 6.11 -9.62 -16.35
N SER A 15 5.18 -10.29 -17.03
CA SER A 15 5.46 -11.42 -17.89
C SER A 15 4.73 -11.28 -19.22
N THR A 16 5.41 -11.55 -20.32
CA THR A 16 4.83 -11.62 -21.67
C THR A 16 4.69 -13.07 -22.17
N GLY A 17 4.83 -14.07 -21.28
CA GLY A 17 4.87 -15.48 -21.67
C GLY A 17 5.98 -15.80 -22.67
N GLY A 18 7.12 -15.09 -22.59
CA GLY A 18 8.25 -15.25 -23.51
C GLY A 18 8.11 -14.56 -24.88
N LYS A 19 6.92 -14.03 -25.23
CA LYS A 19 6.66 -13.43 -26.55
C LYS A 19 7.46 -12.16 -26.85
N SER A 20 7.77 -11.35 -25.84
CA SER A 20 8.55 -10.12 -26.01
C SER A 20 9.30 -9.73 -24.73
N PRO A 21 10.55 -10.19 -24.55
CA PRO A 21 11.41 -9.78 -23.44
C PRO A 21 11.64 -8.27 -23.39
N VAL A 22 11.69 -7.62 -24.56
CA VAL A 22 11.84 -6.16 -24.68
C VAL A 22 10.63 -5.43 -24.09
N MET A 23 9.41 -5.89 -24.37
CA MET A 23 8.20 -5.31 -23.80
C MET A 23 8.13 -5.51 -22.28
N ALA A 24 8.50 -6.70 -21.79
CA ALA A 24 8.58 -6.96 -20.36
C ALA A 24 9.55 -5.99 -19.66
N LYS A 25 10.71 -5.72 -20.27
CA LYS A 25 11.71 -4.78 -19.76
C LYS A 25 11.18 -3.34 -19.73
N ARG A 26 10.49 -2.91 -20.80
CA ARG A 26 9.90 -1.57 -20.90
C ARG A 26 8.85 -1.32 -19.81
N LEU A 27 7.87 -2.21 -19.68
CA LEU A 27 6.84 -2.11 -18.65
C LEU A 27 7.43 -2.12 -17.24
N ARG A 28 8.47 -2.94 -16.98
CA ARG A 28 9.18 -2.90 -15.70
C ARG A 28 9.80 -1.52 -15.42
N GLN A 29 10.31 -0.82 -16.42
CA GLN A 29 10.86 0.53 -16.25
C GLN A 29 9.76 1.56 -15.94
N GLU A 30 8.63 1.48 -16.66
CA GLU A 30 7.45 2.33 -16.41
C GLU A 30 6.93 2.13 -14.98
N LEU A 31 6.77 0.88 -14.54
CA LEU A 31 6.37 0.56 -13.17
C LEU A 31 7.41 1.02 -12.13
N ALA A 32 8.70 0.88 -12.40
CA ALA A 32 9.74 1.33 -11.48
C ALA A 32 9.76 2.86 -11.30
N GLN A 33 9.32 3.61 -12.31
CA GLN A 33 9.18 5.06 -12.26
C GLN A 33 7.89 5.50 -11.56
N GLN A 34 6.80 4.76 -11.76
CA GLN A 34 5.49 5.09 -11.16
C GLN A 34 5.38 4.69 -9.69
N TYR A 35 5.98 3.55 -9.31
CA TYR A 35 5.89 3.00 -7.96
C TYR A 35 7.25 3.12 -7.26
N GLY A 36 7.42 4.22 -6.52
CA GLY A 36 8.63 4.49 -5.75
C GLY A 36 8.69 3.73 -4.42
N GLU A 37 9.70 4.03 -3.60
CA GLU A 37 9.94 3.38 -2.31
C GLU A 37 8.84 3.67 -1.27
N GLU A 38 8.06 4.74 -1.46
CA GLU A 38 6.94 5.11 -0.59
C GLU A 38 5.89 3.99 -0.48
N TYR A 39 5.79 3.13 -1.49
CA TYR A 39 4.86 1.99 -1.46
C TYR A 39 5.32 0.88 -0.52
N GLY A 40 6.63 0.72 -0.31
CA GLY A 40 7.15 -0.19 0.69
C GLY A 40 6.81 0.31 2.09
N GLU A 41 7.10 1.58 2.36
CA GLU A 41 6.80 2.25 3.63
C GLU A 41 5.29 2.23 3.93
N TYR A 42 4.47 2.48 2.91
CA TYR A 42 3.02 2.41 3.01
C TYR A 42 2.55 1.02 3.47
N LEU A 43 3.08 -0.05 2.89
CA LEU A 43 2.68 -1.41 3.26
C LEU A 43 3.11 -1.79 4.67
N ASP A 44 4.31 -1.36 5.09
CA ASP A 44 4.79 -1.59 6.46
C ASP A 44 3.93 -0.86 7.48
N MET A 45 3.56 0.39 7.20
CA MET A 45 2.63 1.16 8.04
C MET A 45 1.23 0.52 8.10
N VAL A 46 0.70 0.09 6.95
CA VAL A 46 -0.60 -0.61 6.88
C VAL A 46 -0.60 -1.89 7.71
N ASP A 47 0.50 -2.67 7.69
CA ASP A 47 0.58 -3.89 8.50
C ASP A 47 0.53 -3.58 10.00
N LYS A 48 1.27 -2.56 10.46
CA LYS A 48 1.23 -2.10 11.87
C LYS A 48 -0.20 -1.74 12.29
N VAL A 49 -0.86 -0.84 11.53
CA VAL A 49 -2.22 -0.38 11.85
C VAL A 49 -3.23 -1.54 11.76
N ARG A 50 -3.03 -2.49 10.85
CA ARG A 50 -3.89 -3.68 10.73
C ARG A 50 -3.84 -4.55 11.98
N GLN A 51 -2.68 -4.71 12.62
CA GLN A 51 -2.59 -5.48 13.87
C GLN A 51 -3.36 -4.80 15.01
N GLU A 52 -3.30 -3.46 15.09
CA GLU A 52 -4.08 -2.70 16.08
C GLU A 52 -5.59 -2.78 15.80
N LEU A 53 -6.00 -2.61 14.54
CA LEU A 53 -7.40 -2.67 14.12
C LEU A 53 -8.03 -4.03 14.37
N LYS A 54 -7.27 -5.14 14.28
CA LYS A 54 -7.78 -6.47 14.62
C LYS A 54 -8.20 -6.58 16.08
N GLN A 55 -7.58 -5.82 16.98
CA GLN A 55 -7.93 -5.81 18.40
C GLN A 55 -9.18 -4.96 18.68
N ARG A 56 -9.42 -3.93 17.87
CA ARG A 56 -10.50 -2.95 18.09
C ARG A 56 -11.78 -3.23 17.30
N VAL A 57 -11.66 -3.78 16.09
CA VAL A 57 -12.79 -4.04 15.19
C VAL A 57 -13.01 -5.54 15.09
N ALA A 58 -14.15 -6.03 15.56
CA ALA A 58 -14.41 -7.47 15.67
C ALA A 58 -14.48 -8.17 14.30
N THR A 59 -15.21 -7.59 13.34
CA THR A 59 -15.53 -8.30 12.09
C THR A 59 -14.54 -8.02 10.96
N SER A 60 -14.24 -9.05 10.17
CA SER A 60 -13.40 -8.92 8.98
C SER A 60 -14.03 -7.98 7.94
N LYS A 61 -15.36 -7.97 7.83
CA LYS A 61 -16.11 -7.14 6.88
C LYS A 61 -15.95 -5.64 7.17
N GLN A 62 -15.99 -5.25 8.44
CA GLN A 62 -15.76 -3.85 8.84
C GLN A 62 -14.32 -3.42 8.56
N ARG A 63 -13.32 -4.27 8.85
CA ARG A 63 -11.91 -4.00 8.53
C ARG A 63 -11.67 -3.90 7.02
N GLU A 64 -12.31 -4.74 6.22
CA GLU A 64 -12.24 -4.65 4.76
C GLU A 64 -12.85 -3.34 4.23
N LEU A 65 -14.02 -2.95 4.75
CA LEU A 65 -14.69 -1.71 4.40
C LEU A 65 -13.84 -0.48 4.74
N PHE A 66 -13.15 -0.50 5.88
CA PHE A 66 -12.17 0.51 6.26
C PHE A 66 -11.08 0.64 5.20
N TRP A 67 -10.34 -0.44 4.91
CA TRP A 67 -9.23 -0.38 3.97
C TRP A 67 -9.66 0.05 2.57
N ARG A 68 -10.86 -0.34 2.11
CA ARG A 68 -11.39 0.14 0.82
C ARG A 68 -11.63 1.65 0.79
N LYS A 69 -11.96 2.26 1.93
CA LYS A 69 -12.22 3.71 2.05
C LYS A 69 -10.96 4.51 2.39
N THR A 70 -9.96 3.88 3.01
CA THR A 70 -8.77 4.55 3.59
C THR A 70 -7.51 4.38 2.75
N ILE A 71 -7.52 3.55 1.70
CA ILE A 71 -6.48 3.65 0.65
C ILE A 71 -6.63 5.02 -0.01
N ASP A 72 -5.79 5.97 0.41
CA ASP A 72 -5.88 7.37 0.04
C ASP A 72 -4.55 7.84 -0.55
N GLU A 73 -4.62 8.54 -1.69
CA GLU A 73 -3.49 9.22 -2.33
C GLU A 73 -2.84 10.26 -1.40
N ASN A 74 -3.59 10.82 -0.44
CA ASN A 74 -3.06 11.75 0.55
C ASN A 74 -2.00 11.10 1.46
N VAL A 75 -2.20 9.84 1.85
CA VAL A 75 -1.23 9.10 2.66
C VAL A 75 0.05 8.86 1.87
N LEU A 76 -0.08 8.40 0.62
CA LEU A 76 1.08 8.23 -0.27
C LEU A 76 1.81 9.55 -0.52
N ALA A 77 1.08 10.67 -0.64
CA ALA A 77 1.70 11.98 -0.79
C ALA A 77 2.51 12.40 0.45
N LEU A 78 2.04 12.09 1.66
CA LEU A 78 2.78 12.34 2.90
C LEU A 78 4.05 11.47 2.98
N LEU A 79 3.95 10.19 2.63
CA LEU A 79 5.11 9.29 2.59
C LEU A 79 6.17 9.75 1.57
N ARG A 80 5.75 10.19 0.38
CA ARG A 80 6.65 10.80 -0.62
C ARG A 80 7.40 12.03 -0.09
N GLN A 81 6.82 12.74 0.86
CA GLN A 81 7.43 13.90 1.52
C GLN A 81 8.26 13.51 2.76
N GLY A 82 8.36 12.23 3.11
CA GLY A 82 9.01 11.75 4.33
C GLY A 82 8.22 12.03 5.61
N ARG A 83 6.95 12.41 5.51
CA ARG A 83 6.08 12.79 6.64
C ARG A 83 5.37 11.56 7.20
N ILE A 84 6.16 10.60 7.68
CA ILE A 84 5.71 9.27 8.10
C ILE A 84 4.72 9.36 9.28
N GLU A 85 5.06 10.16 10.30
CA GLU A 85 4.22 10.31 11.50
C GLU A 85 2.82 10.86 11.16
N GLU A 86 2.75 11.78 10.21
CA GLU A 86 1.47 12.37 9.77
C GLU A 86 0.65 11.40 8.93
N ALA A 87 1.31 10.60 8.09
CA ALA A 87 0.68 9.52 7.35
C ALA A 87 0.06 8.48 8.31
N GLU A 88 0.80 8.10 9.36
CA GLU A 88 0.34 7.17 10.38
C GLU A 88 -0.83 7.75 11.19
N ALA A 89 -0.71 9.01 11.64
CA ALA A 89 -1.78 9.70 12.35
C ALA A 89 -3.08 9.77 11.54
N MET A 90 -2.98 10.01 10.22
CA MET A 90 -4.14 10.06 9.32
C MET A 90 -4.88 8.72 9.26
N ILE A 91 -4.16 7.60 9.10
CA ILE A 91 -4.78 6.26 9.08
C ILE A 91 -5.35 5.92 10.46
N CYS A 92 -4.62 6.19 11.54
CA CYS A 92 -5.07 5.95 12.91
C CYS A 92 -6.32 6.75 13.28
N HIS A 93 -6.40 8.01 12.83
CA HIS A 93 -7.61 8.84 12.99
C HIS A 93 -8.79 8.24 12.22
N ALA A 94 -8.59 7.87 10.94
CA ALA A 94 -9.64 7.22 10.14
C ALA A 94 -10.10 5.88 10.75
N ALA A 95 -9.18 5.10 11.33
CA ALA A 95 -9.46 3.85 12.02
C ALA A 95 -10.31 4.08 13.28
N SER A 96 -10.09 5.19 13.98
CA SER A 96 -10.83 5.54 15.19
C SER A 96 -12.29 5.88 14.88
N SER A 97 -12.57 6.47 13.72
CA SER A 97 -13.94 6.79 13.27
C SER A 97 -14.83 5.54 13.10
N ILE A 98 -14.24 4.38 12.76
CA ILE A 98 -15.00 3.13 12.57
C ILE A 98 -15.23 2.39 13.90
N GLY A 99 -14.37 2.59 14.88
CA GLY A 99 -14.54 2.02 16.23
C GLY A 99 -15.68 2.66 17.03
N ILE A 100 -16.17 3.83 16.62
CA ILE A 100 -17.24 4.58 17.29
C ILE A 100 -18.64 4.15 16.80
N GLU A 101 -18.76 3.51 15.64
CA GLU A 101 -20.05 3.05 15.08
C GLU A 101 -20.47 1.63 15.55
N SER A 102 -20.02 1.17 16.72
CA SER A 102 -20.41 -0.13 17.29
C SER A 102 -21.32 -0.01 18.51
#